data_AF-A0A1F9HT60-F1
#
_entry.id   AF-A0A1F9HT60-F1
#
_cell.length_a   1.000
_cell.length_b   1.000
_cell.length_c   1.000
_cell.angle_alpha   90.00
_cell.angle_beta   90.00
_cell.angle_gamma   90.00
#
_symmetry.space_group_name_H-M   'P 1'
#
loop_
_entity.id
_entity.type
_entity.pdbx_description
1 polymer ?
#
loop_
_entity_poly.entity_id
_entity_poly.type
_entity_poly.pdbx_seq_one_letter_code
_entity_poly.pdbx_strand_id
1 'polypeptide(L)'
;MPEKPSEREEEYFARMEYERRKKAEEEKQKVIAKEEKKRLKELHHMKCPKCGMQLIEIDYRETKIDKCSECEGIWLDAGELEAVSKLEKKGLDKLFGVFKR
;
A
#
# COMPACT_ATOMS: atom_id res chain seq x y z
N MET A 1 -24.49 38.68 39.72
CA MET A 1 -25.10 37.41 39.26
C MET A 1 -24.45 37.07 37.92
N PRO A 2 -24.00 35.83 37.67
CA PRO A 2 -23.47 35.50 36.36
C PRO A 2 -24.62 35.62 35.34
N GLU A 3 -24.43 36.44 34.32
CA GLU A 3 -25.41 36.62 33.25
C GLU A 3 -25.60 35.29 32.51
N LYS A 4 -26.85 34.88 32.32
CA LYS A 4 -27.15 33.69 31.52
C LYS A 4 -26.88 34.04 30.05
N PRO A 5 -26.15 33.19 29.31
CA PRO A 5 -25.94 33.38 27.89
C PRO A 5 -27.28 33.54 27.16
N SER A 6 -27.30 34.39 26.13
CA SER A 6 -28.43 34.52 25.23
C SER A 6 -28.62 33.24 24.39
N GLU A 7 -29.84 32.97 23.94
CA GLU A 7 -30.18 31.82 23.10
C GLU A 7 -29.24 31.67 21.88
N ARG A 8 -28.82 32.80 21.29
CA ARG A 8 -27.89 32.85 20.17
C ARG A 8 -26.45 32.42 20.53
N GLU A 9 -26.02 32.67 21.76
CA GLU A 9 -24.72 32.22 22.27
C GLU A 9 -24.73 30.72 22.55
N GLU A 10 -25.83 30.19 23.09
CA GLU A 10 -26.01 28.76 23.33
C GLU A 10 -25.99 27.95 22.01
N GLU A 11 -26.70 28.40 20.98
CA GLU A 11 -26.67 27.78 19.64
C GLU A 11 -25.27 27.80 19.01
N TYR A 12 -24.55 28.92 19.17
CA TYR A 12 -23.19 29.06 18.67
C TYR A 12 -22.25 28.05 19.35
N PHE A 13 -22.31 27.92 20.67
CA PHE A 13 -21.49 26.95 21.40
C PHE A 13 -21.83 25.50 21.02
N ALA A 14 -23.11 25.17 20.86
CA ALA A 14 -23.54 23.85 20.41
C ALA A 14 -23.00 23.49 19.02
N ARG A 15 -23.02 24.43 18.07
CA ARG A 15 -22.45 24.24 16.72
C ARG A 15 -20.95 24.02 16.78
N MET A 16 -20.24 24.85 17.54
CA MET A 16 -18.78 24.74 17.71
C MET A 16 -18.36 23.42 18.36
N GLU A 17 -19.11 22.93 19.34
CA GLU A 17 -18.87 21.62 19.94
C GLU A 17 -19.09 20.48 18.95
N TYR A 18 -20.18 20.52 18.19
CA TYR A 18 -20.46 19.53 17.16
C TYR A 18 -19.35 19.48 16.11
N GLU A 19 -18.92 20.63 15.60
CA GLU A 19 -17.83 20.72 14.61
C GLU A 19 -16.50 20.19 15.18
N ARG A 20 -16.15 20.51 16.43
CA ARG A 20 -14.96 19.97 17.09
C ARG A 20 -15.04 18.46 17.26
N ARG A 21 -16.19 17.92 17.70
CA ARG A 21 -16.40 16.48 17.87
C ARG A 21 -16.30 15.75 16.53
N LYS A 22 -16.94 16.29 15.48
CA LYS A 22 -16.86 15.77 14.11
C LYS A 22 -15.42 15.76 13.60
N LYS A 23 -14.70 16.87 13.75
CA LYS A 23 -13.29 16.96 13.35
C LYS A 23 -12.41 15.97 14.11
N ALA A 24 -12.61 15.83 15.42
CA ALA A 24 -11.86 14.88 16.24
C ALA A 24 -12.15 13.42 15.83
N GLU A 25 -13.38 13.10 15.45
CA GLU A 25 -13.74 11.78 14.92
C GLU A 25 -13.08 11.52 13.55
N GLU A 26 -13.14 12.48 12.63
CA GLU A 26 -12.47 12.39 11.33
C GLU A 26 -10.95 12.22 11.46
N GLU A 27 -10.31 12.95 12.39
CA GLU A 27 -8.89 12.80 12.68
C GLU A 27 -8.57 11.41 13.25
N LYS A 28 -9.37 10.90 14.19
CA LYS A 28 -9.24 9.53 14.71
C LYS A 28 -9.38 8.50 13.60
N GLN A 29 -10.38 8.63 12.73
CA GLN A 29 -10.58 7.73 11.59
C GLN A 29 -9.39 7.76 10.63
N LYS A 30 -8.81 8.93 10.36
CA LYS A 30 -7.60 9.05 9.52
C LYS A 30 -6.40 8.35 10.14
N VAL A 31 -6.21 8.46 11.45
CA VAL A 31 -5.13 7.76 12.17
C VAL A 31 -5.31 6.25 12.05
N ILE A 32 -6.50 5.74 12.36
CA ILE A 32 -6.83 4.31 12.25
C ILE A 32 -6.60 3.79 10.82
N ALA A 33 -7.08 4.52 9.81
CA ALA A 33 -6.91 4.13 8.40
C ALA A 33 -5.42 4.11 7.99
N LYS A 34 -4.62 5.05 8.49
CA LYS A 34 -3.18 5.10 8.23
C LYS A 34 -2.43 3.92 8.88
N GLU A 35 -2.80 3.57 10.11
CA GLU A 35 -2.24 2.43 10.84
C GLU A 35 -2.60 1.10 10.15
N GLU A 36 -3.85 0.93 9.75
CA GLU A 36 -4.29 -0.28 9.04
C GLU A 36 -3.59 -0.40 7.68
N LYS A 37 -3.45 0.70 6.93
CA LYS A 37 -2.68 0.70 5.68
C LYS A 37 -1.22 0.29 5.90
N LYS A 38 -0.60 0.75 7.00
CA LYS A 38 0.78 0.36 7.35
C LYS A 38 0.87 -1.14 7.66
N ARG A 39 -0.05 -1.65 8.47
CA ARG A 39 -0.14 -3.08 8.83
C ARG A 39 -0.34 -3.96 7.60
N LEU A 40 -1.26 -3.59 6.70
CA LEU A 40 -1.49 -4.33 5.46
C LEU A 40 -0.27 -4.33 4.54
N LYS A 41 0.47 -3.21 4.46
CA LYS A 41 1.71 -3.14 3.69
C LYS A 41 2.77 -4.11 4.24
N GLU A 42 2.94 -4.16 5.55
CA GLU A 42 3.90 -5.08 6.20
C GLU A 42 3.51 -6.55 6.01
N LEU A 43 2.21 -6.88 6.11
CA LEU A 43 1.72 -8.25 5.95
C LEU A 43 1.99 -8.83 4.55
N HIS A 44 1.84 -8.01 3.51
CA HIS A 44 2.03 -8.42 2.12
C HIS A 44 3.46 -8.18 1.60
N HIS A 45 4.34 -7.59 2.40
CA HIS A 45 5.71 -7.29 1.99
C HIS A 45 6.48 -8.58 1.66
N MET A 46 7.08 -8.65 0.47
CA MET A 46 7.77 -9.84 -0.06
C MET A 46 6.90 -11.11 -0.05
N LYS A 47 5.58 -10.96 -0.17
CA LYS A 47 4.64 -12.06 -0.36
C LYS A 47 4.10 -12.06 -1.79
N CYS A 48 4.02 -13.25 -2.37
CA CYS A 48 3.41 -13.43 -3.67
C CYS A 48 1.91 -13.12 -3.59
N PRO A 49 1.38 -12.17 -4.35
CA PRO A 49 -0.05 -11.85 -4.33
C PRO A 49 -0.92 -12.94 -5.00
N LYS A 50 -0.32 -13.93 -5.69
CA LYS A 50 -1.05 -15.07 -6.26
C LYS A 50 -1.34 -16.16 -5.22
N CYS A 51 -0.35 -16.53 -4.40
CA CYS A 51 -0.46 -17.66 -3.47
C CYS A 51 -0.09 -17.36 -2.01
N GLY A 52 0.35 -16.14 -1.68
CA GLY A 52 0.73 -15.74 -0.32
C GLY A 52 2.11 -16.22 0.16
N MET A 53 2.83 -17.01 -0.64
CA MET A 53 4.16 -17.53 -0.28
C MET A 53 5.26 -16.47 -0.43
N GLN A 54 6.42 -16.72 0.17
CA GLN A 54 7.54 -15.79 0.15
C GLN A 54 8.07 -15.57 -1.28
N LEU A 55 8.40 -14.32 -1.60
CA LEU A 55 9.21 -13.95 -2.75
C LEU A 55 10.69 -14.07 -2.40
N ILE A 56 11.44 -14.71 -3.29
CA ILE A 56 12.89 -14.87 -3.22
C ILE A 56 13.54 -14.02 -4.32
N GLU A 57 14.51 -13.23 -3.94
CA GLU A 57 15.30 -12.44 -4.90
C GLU A 57 16.27 -13.38 -5.63
N ILE A 58 16.30 -13.29 -6.97
CA ILE A 58 17.21 -14.04 -7.82
C ILE A 58 17.92 -13.09 -8.79
N ASP A 59 19.20 -13.37 -9.08
CA ASP A 59 19.96 -12.61 -10.06
C ASP A 59 19.68 -13.12 -11.48
N TYR A 60 19.12 -12.25 -12.32
CA TYR A 60 18.89 -12.50 -13.74
C TYR A 60 19.62 -11.47 -14.60
N ARG A 61 20.71 -11.89 -15.26
CA ARG A 61 21.47 -11.06 -16.21
C ARG A 61 21.78 -9.65 -15.65
N GLU A 62 22.33 -9.61 -14.43
CA GLU A 62 22.70 -8.37 -13.71
C GLU A 62 21.51 -7.55 -13.16
N THR A 63 20.29 -8.07 -13.27
CA THR A 63 19.09 -7.48 -12.65
C THR A 63 18.56 -8.41 -11.56
N LYS A 64 18.29 -7.89 -10.38
CA LYS A 64 17.60 -8.62 -9.31
C LYS A 64 16.13 -8.70 -9.67
N ILE A 65 15.53 -9.88 -9.53
CA ILE A 65 14.10 -10.08 -9.78
C ILE A 65 13.51 -10.94 -8.66
N ASP A 66 12.25 -10.70 -8.32
CA ASP A 66 11.58 -11.45 -7.27
C ASP A 66 10.82 -12.65 -7.87
N LYS A 67 11.17 -13.85 -7.43
CA LYS A 67 10.48 -15.09 -7.82
C LYS A 67 9.70 -15.66 -6.64
N CYS A 68 8.48 -16.14 -6.87
CA CYS A 68 7.75 -16.90 -5.86
C CYS A 68 8.34 -18.31 -5.71
N SER A 69 8.56 -18.73 -4.47
CA SER A 69 9.09 -20.06 -4.15
C SER A 69 8.14 -21.22 -4.51
N GLU A 70 6.84 -20.97 -4.67
CA GLU A 70 5.82 -22.00 -4.82
C GLU A 70 5.16 -21.97 -6.20
N CYS A 71 4.54 -20.85 -6.56
CA CYS A 71 3.78 -20.76 -7.81
C CYS A 71 4.61 -20.35 -9.03
N GLU A 72 5.93 -20.20 -8.83
CA GLU A 72 6.93 -19.80 -9.84
C GLU A 72 6.67 -18.44 -10.51
N GLY A 73 5.70 -17.65 -10.03
CA GLY A 73 5.43 -16.31 -10.53
C GLY A 73 6.60 -15.35 -10.29
N ILE A 74 6.93 -14.54 -11.28
CA ILE A 74 7.97 -13.51 -11.20
C ILE A 74 7.30 -12.15 -11.02
N TRP A 75 7.87 -11.35 -10.14
CA TRP A 75 7.46 -10.01 -9.78
C TRP A 75 8.64 -9.09 -10.07
N LEU A 76 8.37 -8.04 -10.85
CA LEU A 76 9.35 -7.04 -11.23
C LEU A 76 8.88 -5.70 -10.68
N ASP A 77 9.80 -4.91 -10.14
CA ASP A 77 9.52 -3.56 -9.71
C ASP A 77 9.45 -2.57 -10.90
N ALA A 78 9.13 -1.32 -10.59
CA ALA A 78 9.11 -0.25 -11.59
C ALA A 78 10.56 0.16 -11.92
N GLY A 79 11.01 -0.12 -13.15
CA GLY A 79 12.41 0.06 -13.59
C GLY A 79 13.08 -1.27 -13.96
N GLU A 80 12.83 -2.34 -13.20
CA GLU A 80 13.30 -3.68 -13.54
C GLU A 80 12.69 -4.18 -14.85
N LEU A 81 11.40 -3.91 -15.09
CA LEU A 81 10.75 -4.29 -16.34
C LEU A 81 11.40 -3.62 -17.56
N GLU A 82 11.73 -2.33 -17.48
CA GLU A 82 12.44 -1.63 -18.55
C GLU A 82 13.87 -2.16 -18.74
N ALA A 83 14.59 -2.48 -17.67
CA ALA A 83 15.92 -3.07 -17.73
C ALA A 83 15.88 -4.43 -18.43
N VAL A 84 14.93 -5.27 -18.00
CA VAL A 84 14.65 -6.57 -18.59
C VAL A 84 14.21 -6.46 -20.05
N SER A 85 13.38 -5.48 -20.39
CA SER A 85 12.86 -5.31 -21.75
C SER A 85 13.89 -4.75 -22.74
N LYS A 86 14.92 -4.07 -22.25
CA LYS A 86 16.04 -3.58 -23.08
C LYS A 86 17.04 -4.67 -23.41
N LEU A 87 17.06 -5.78 -22.66
CA LEU A 87 17.80 -6.98 -23.02
C LEU A 87 17.10 -7.62 -24.23
N GLU A 88 17.61 -7.32 -25.43
CA GLU A 88 17.16 -7.74 -26.78
C GLU A 88 16.17 -8.91 -26.82
N LYS A 89 15.15 -8.90 -27.70
CA LYS A 89 14.10 -9.94 -27.93
C LYS A 89 14.33 -11.36 -27.34
N LYS A 90 15.51 -11.95 -27.49
CA LYS A 90 15.95 -13.21 -26.83
C LYS A 90 15.97 -13.19 -25.28
N GLY A 91 16.04 -12.03 -24.63
CA GLY A 91 16.00 -11.80 -23.19
C GLY A 91 14.58 -11.98 -22.66
N LEU A 92 13.64 -11.27 -23.27
CA LEU A 92 12.20 -11.47 -23.06
C LEU A 92 11.79 -12.91 -23.34
N ASP A 93 12.21 -13.49 -24.48
CA ASP A 93 11.87 -14.88 -24.83
C ASP A 93 12.41 -15.90 -23.82
N LYS A 94 13.60 -15.68 -23.24
CA LYS A 94 14.11 -16.54 -22.15
C LYS A 94 13.36 -16.32 -20.84
N LEU A 95 12.93 -15.10 -20.54
CA LEU A 95 12.08 -14.82 -19.39
C LEU A 95 10.71 -15.49 -19.55
N PHE A 96 10.08 -15.37 -20.72
CA PHE A 96 8.89 -16.13 -21.13
C PHE A 96 9.12 -17.63 -21.22
N GLY A 97 10.35 -18.07 -21.45
CA GLY A 97 10.78 -19.46 -21.29
C GLY A 97 10.81 -19.91 -19.83
N VAL A 98 11.18 -19.04 -18.89
CA VAL A 98 11.02 -19.32 -17.44
C VAL A 98 9.53 -19.34 -17.05
N PHE A 99 8.70 -18.54 -17.72
CA PHE A 99 7.24 -18.56 -17.55
C PHE A 99 6.53 -19.76 -18.24
N LYS A 100 7.20 -20.48 -19.13
CA LYS A 100 6.69 -21.70 -19.81
C LYS A 100 7.39 -22.94 -19.26
N ARG A 101 6.71 -23.67 -18.38
CA ARG A 101 6.88 -25.13 -18.32
C ARG A 101 6.14 -25.78 -19.48
#